data_AF-A0A969KKR8-F1
#
_entry.id   AF-A0A969KKR8-F1
#
_cell.length_a   1.000
_cell.length_b   1.000
_cell.length_c   1.000
_cell.angle_alpha   90.00
_cell.angle_beta   90.00
_cell.angle_gamma   90.00
#
_symmetry.space_group_name_H-M   'P 1'
#
loop_
_entity.id
_entity.type
_entity.pdbx_description
1 polymer ?
#
loop_
_entity_poly.entity_id
_entity_poly.type
_entity_poly.pdbx_seq_one_letter_code
_entity_poly.pdbx_strand_id
1 'polypeptide(L)'
;MVNNLSISDRFLHFLREKKISQIEFTQLTGIPQPTLSRFIAGKVKSPKAELIIALADNFPKLNLRWLLIGEGEMFTSNNEITIQELSDKLDLKENENESLRIELIKAKDKIIELLEK
;
A
#
# COMPACT_ATOMS: atom_id res chain seq x y z
N MET A 1 -14.59 -2.88 18.06
CA MET A 1 -14.74 -4.35 18.10
C MET A 1 -14.90 -4.86 16.66
N VAL A 2 -13.81 -5.25 15.97
CA VAL A 2 -13.90 -5.83 14.60
C VAL A 2 -13.01 -7.08 14.45
N ASN A 3 -12.50 -7.66 15.54
CA ASN A 3 -11.50 -8.73 15.49
C ASN A 3 -12.08 -10.17 15.49
N ASN A 4 -13.32 -10.39 15.03
CA ASN A 4 -13.91 -11.74 14.99
C ASN A 4 -14.71 -12.07 13.72
N LEU A 5 -14.45 -11.36 12.62
CA LEU A 5 -15.07 -11.64 11.32
C LEU A 5 -14.37 -12.83 10.64
N SER A 6 -15.12 -13.65 9.90
CA SER A 6 -14.54 -14.70 9.07
C SER A 6 -13.82 -14.09 7.85
N ILE A 7 -13.00 -14.90 7.17
CA ILE A 7 -12.36 -14.49 5.91
C ILE A 7 -13.40 -14.13 4.82
N SER A 8 -14.53 -14.84 4.77
CA SER A 8 -15.65 -14.52 3.86
C SER A 8 -16.31 -13.19 4.21
N ASP A 9 -16.45 -12.88 5.49
CA ASP A 9 -17.02 -11.59 5.92
C ASP A 9 -16.09 -10.43 5.56
N ARG A 10 -14.77 -10.60 5.73
CA ARG A 10 -13.77 -9.61 5.31
C ARG A 10 -13.75 -9.43 3.80
N PHE A 11 -13.85 -10.50 3.03
CA PHE A 11 -13.98 -10.43 1.58
C PHE A 11 -15.24 -9.66 1.16
N LEU A 12 -16.40 -9.95 1.76
CA LEU A 12 -17.63 -9.20 1.52
C LEU A 12 -17.51 -7.72 1.89
N HIS A 13 -16.88 -7.42 3.02
CA HIS A 13 -16.64 -6.05 3.45
C HIS A 13 -15.79 -5.30 2.43
N PHE A 14 -14.71 -5.93 1.94
CA PHE A 14 -13.85 -5.36 0.91
C PHE A 14 -14.62 -5.07 -0.39
N LEU A 15 -15.44 -6.01 -0.88
CA LEU A 15 -16.27 -5.78 -2.08
C LEU A 15 -17.21 -4.59 -1.91
N ARG A 16 -17.82 -4.45 -0.72
CA ARG A 16 -18.68 -3.32 -0.38
C ARG A 16 -17.92 -1.99 -0.38
N GLU A 17 -16.74 -1.93 0.23
CA GLU A 17 -15.89 -0.73 0.22
C GLU A 17 -15.47 -0.34 -1.19
N LYS A 18 -15.15 -1.32 -2.04
CA LYS A 18 -14.83 -1.08 -3.46
C LYS A 18 -16.04 -0.79 -4.33
N LYS A 19 -17.27 -0.99 -3.82
CA LYS A 19 -18.53 -0.88 -4.56
C LYS A 19 -18.56 -1.77 -5.81
N ILE A 20 -18.03 -3.00 -5.68
CA ILE A 20 -17.97 -4.00 -6.76
C ILE A 20 -18.90 -5.16 -6.40
N SER A 21 -19.77 -5.54 -7.33
CA SER A 21 -20.64 -6.72 -7.23
C SER A 21 -19.88 -8.01 -7.51
N GLN A 22 -20.45 -9.17 -7.13
CA GLN A 22 -19.84 -10.47 -7.46
C GLN A 22 -19.73 -10.72 -8.98
N ILE A 23 -20.65 -10.15 -9.77
CA ILE A 23 -20.65 -10.26 -11.23
C ILE A 23 -19.49 -9.45 -11.80
N GLU A 24 -19.33 -8.19 -11.37
CA GLU A 24 -18.21 -7.35 -11.79
C GLU A 24 -16.86 -7.93 -11.34
N PHE A 25 -16.80 -8.49 -10.12
CA PHE A 25 -15.60 -9.20 -9.66
C PHE A 25 -15.27 -10.40 -10.56
N THR A 26 -16.28 -11.17 -10.98
CA THR A 26 -16.10 -12.30 -11.91
C THR A 26 -15.56 -11.82 -13.26
N GLN A 27 -16.11 -10.72 -13.80
CA GLN A 27 -15.66 -10.14 -15.06
C GLN A 27 -14.22 -9.61 -14.97
N LEU A 28 -13.85 -8.99 -13.85
CA LEU A 28 -12.51 -8.44 -13.63
C LEU A 28 -11.46 -9.52 -13.43
N THR A 29 -11.77 -10.56 -12.66
CA THR A 29 -10.77 -11.52 -12.16
C THR A 29 -10.81 -12.89 -12.84
N GLY A 30 -11.87 -13.18 -13.61
CA GLY A 30 -12.14 -14.50 -14.16
C GLY A 30 -12.61 -15.53 -13.12
N ILE A 31 -12.68 -15.20 -11.83
CA ILE A 31 -13.14 -16.14 -10.79
C ILE A 31 -14.66 -16.33 -10.93
N PRO A 32 -15.16 -17.56 -11.15
CA PRO A 32 -16.59 -17.77 -11.40
C PRO A 32 -17.47 -17.36 -10.21
N GLN A 33 -18.57 -16.65 -10.48
CA GLN A 33 -19.55 -16.25 -9.47
C GLN A 33 -19.99 -17.40 -8.54
N PRO A 34 -20.26 -18.64 -9.01
CA PRO A 34 -20.61 -19.74 -8.11
C PRO A 34 -19.54 -20.07 -7.07
N THR A 35 -18.26 -19.88 -7.42
CA THR A 35 -17.14 -20.04 -6.49
C THR A 35 -17.19 -18.99 -5.39
N LEU A 36 -17.42 -17.72 -5.76
CA LEU A 36 -17.59 -16.62 -4.81
C LEU A 36 -18.80 -16.85 -3.91
N SER A 37 -19.94 -17.23 -4.46
CA SER A 37 -21.17 -17.44 -3.69
C SER A 37 -21.04 -18.59 -2.68
N ARG A 38 -20.37 -19.69 -3.04
CA ARG A 38 -20.10 -20.80 -2.10
C ARG A 38 -19.18 -20.36 -0.95
N PHE A 39 -18.16 -19.57 -1.27
CA PHE A 39 -17.23 -19.05 -0.27
C PHE A 39 -17.94 -18.08 0.68
N ILE A 40 -18.69 -17.12 0.15
CA ILE A 40 -19.47 -16.13 0.91
C ILE A 40 -20.52 -16.80 1.80
N ALA A 41 -21.21 -17.83 1.30
CA ALA A 41 -22.20 -18.57 2.07
C ALA A 41 -21.59 -19.49 3.16
N GLY A 42 -20.27 -19.47 3.36
CA GLY A 42 -19.58 -20.29 4.35
C GLY A 42 -19.55 -21.79 4.02
N LYS A 43 -20.01 -22.20 2.83
CA LYS A 43 -19.91 -23.60 2.36
C LYS A 43 -18.46 -24.02 2.15
N VAL A 44 -17.58 -23.05 1.89
CA VAL A 44 -16.13 -23.21 1.82
C VAL A 44 -15.50 -22.26 2.83
N LYS A 45 -14.81 -22.78 3.84
CA LYS A 45 -14.22 -21.98 4.92
C LYS A 45 -12.98 -21.19 4.50
N SER A 46 -12.23 -21.68 3.52
CA SER A 46 -10.97 -21.08 3.07
C SER A 46 -10.97 -20.90 1.55
N PRO A 47 -10.59 -19.72 1.04
CA PRO A 47 -10.51 -19.48 -0.40
C PRO A 47 -9.42 -20.35 -1.02
N LYS A 48 -9.63 -20.77 -2.27
CA LYS A 48 -8.57 -21.41 -3.06
C LYS A 48 -7.49 -20.40 -3.40
N ALA A 49 -6.27 -20.90 -3.66
CA ALA A 49 -5.14 -20.08 -4.07
C ALA A 49 -5.46 -19.17 -5.27
N GLU A 50 -6.22 -19.67 -6.25
CA GLU A 50 -6.68 -18.90 -7.42
C GLU A 50 -7.39 -17.58 -7.04
N LEU A 51 -8.24 -17.59 -6.01
CA LEU A 51 -8.92 -16.36 -5.56
C LEU A 51 -7.94 -15.39 -4.89
N ILE A 52 -6.95 -15.90 -4.15
CA ILE A 52 -5.92 -15.07 -3.51
C ILE A 52 -5.00 -14.42 -4.54
N ILE A 53 -4.57 -15.19 -5.55
CA ILE A 53 -3.76 -14.69 -6.67
C ILE A 53 -4.53 -13.60 -7.41
N ALA A 54 -5.78 -13.87 -7.78
CA ALA A 54 -6.62 -12.89 -8.45
C ALA A 54 -6.79 -11.59 -7.65
N LEU A 55 -6.90 -11.69 -6.32
CA LEU A 55 -6.97 -10.53 -5.43
C LEU A 55 -5.66 -9.74 -5.40
N ALA A 56 -4.53 -10.43 -5.32
CA ALA A 56 -3.20 -9.80 -5.35
C ALA A 56 -2.98 -9.02 -6.65
N ASP A 57 -3.31 -9.64 -7.79
CA ASP A 57 -3.05 -9.07 -9.12
C ASP A 57 -3.97 -7.88 -9.44
N ASN A 58 -5.26 -7.96 -9.07
CA ASN A 58 -6.26 -6.95 -9.43
C ASN A 58 -6.44 -5.86 -8.37
N PHE A 59 -6.02 -6.11 -7.13
CA PHE A 59 -6.20 -5.20 -6.01
C PHE A 59 -4.92 -5.06 -5.18
N PRO A 60 -3.85 -4.48 -5.76
CA PRO A 60 -2.53 -4.38 -5.10
C PRO A 60 -2.54 -3.58 -3.79
N LYS A 61 -3.56 -2.74 -3.59
CA LYS A 61 -3.76 -1.98 -2.33
C LYS A 61 -4.47 -2.76 -1.23
N LEU A 62 -5.00 -3.95 -1.52
CA LEU A 62 -5.65 -4.79 -0.53
C LEU A 62 -4.57 -5.47 0.32
N ASN A 63 -4.62 -5.27 1.63
CA ASN A 63 -3.77 -5.98 2.55
C ASN A 63 -4.25 -7.44 2.69
N LEU A 64 -3.51 -8.38 2.09
CA LEU A 64 -3.85 -9.81 2.19
C LEU A 64 -3.69 -10.36 3.61
N ARG A 65 -2.85 -9.78 4.47
CA ARG A 65 -2.78 -10.17 5.89
C ARG A 65 -4.08 -9.83 6.61
N TRP A 66 -4.64 -8.64 6.37
CA TRP A 66 -5.95 -8.29 6.91
C TRP A 66 -7.02 -9.25 6.40
N LEU A 67 -7.03 -9.56 5.10
CA LEU A 67 -8.02 -10.47 4.55
C LEU A 67 -7.88 -11.88 5.15
N LEU A 68 -6.68 -12.45 5.19
CA LEU A 68 -6.47 -13.86 5.53
C LEU A 68 -6.64 -14.13 7.02
N ILE A 69 -6.07 -13.29 7.87
CA ILE A 69 -6.01 -13.54 9.32
C ILE A 69 -6.62 -12.43 10.17
N GLY A 70 -7.12 -11.34 9.57
CA GLY A 70 -7.80 -10.27 10.29
C GLY A 70 -6.86 -9.28 10.98
N GLU A 71 -5.58 -9.26 10.60
CA GLU A 71 -4.58 -8.38 11.21
C GLU A 71 -4.23 -7.18 10.32
N GLY A 72 -4.12 -6.00 10.93
CA GLY A 72 -3.80 -4.74 10.26
C GLY A 72 -5.03 -4.05 9.67
N GLU A 73 -4.80 -3.07 8.80
CA GLU A 73 -5.85 -2.34 8.09
C GLU A 73 -6.21 -3.02 6.77
N MET A 74 -7.44 -2.82 6.27
CA MET A 74 -7.92 -3.40 5.01
C MET A 74 -7.06 -3.01 3.82
N PHE A 75 -6.68 -1.75 3.74
CA PHE A 75 -5.86 -1.25 2.66
C PHE A 75 -4.45 -1.00 3.16
N THR A 76 -3.46 -1.38 2.35
CA THR A 76 -2.10 -0.89 2.56
C THR A 76 -2.12 0.61 2.37
N SER A 77 -1.55 1.34 3.33
CA SER A 77 -1.32 2.77 3.20
C SER A 77 -0.51 2.99 1.91
N ASN A 78 -0.85 4.01 1.11
CA ASN A 78 -0.03 4.42 -0.05
C ASN A 78 1.40 4.87 0.33
N ASN A 79 1.83 4.65 1.58
CA ASN A 79 3.10 5.04 2.16
C ASN A 79 4.05 3.86 2.31
N GLU A 80 3.84 2.75 1.60
CA GLU A 80 4.96 1.86 1.28
C GLU A 80 5.84 2.59 0.27
N ILE A 81 6.55 3.61 0.75
CA ILE A 81 7.62 4.25 0.03
C ILE A 81 8.62 3.13 -0.22
N THR A 82 8.90 2.84 -1.49
CA THR A 82 9.87 1.80 -1.80
C THR A 82 11.24 2.21 -1.25
N ILE A 83 12.10 1.24 -0.96
CA ILE A 83 13.49 1.54 -0.57
C ILE A 83 14.16 2.42 -1.63
N GLN A 84 13.82 2.22 -2.90
CA GLN A 84 14.32 3.05 -4.00
C GLN A 84 13.84 4.51 -3.89
N GLU A 85 12.55 4.74 -3.69
CA GLU A 85 12.00 6.10 -3.51
C GLU A 85 12.57 6.81 -2.26
N LEU A 86 12.91 6.06 -1.21
CA LEU A 86 13.61 6.61 -0.04
C LEU A 86 15.05 6.99 -0.38
N SER A 87 15.75 6.13 -1.13
CA SER A 87 17.11 6.39 -1.61
C SER A 87 17.16 7.65 -2.47
N ASP A 88 16.27 7.76 -3.46
CA ASP A 88 16.23 8.90 -4.38
C ASP A 88 15.96 10.22 -3.63
N LYS A 89 15.07 10.19 -2.62
CA LYS A 89 14.80 11.36 -1.76
C LYS A 89 15.99 11.73 -0.89
N LEU A 90 16.74 10.74 -0.42
CA LEU A 90 17.93 10.95 0.39
C LEU A 90 19.03 11.63 -0.45
N ASP A 91 19.29 11.12 -1.66
CA ASP A 91 20.29 11.69 -2.58
C ASP A 91 19.99 13.15 -2.91
N LEU A 92 18.71 13.49 -3.17
CA LEU A 92 18.30 14.87 -3.41
C LEU A 92 18.57 15.78 -2.21
N LYS A 93 18.29 15.29 -0.99
CA LYS A 93 18.52 16.03 0.25
C LYS A 93 20.00 16.22 0.54
N GLU A 94 20.83 15.22 0.25
CA GLU A 94 22.27 15.32 0.40
C GLU A 94 22.87 16.37 -0.55
N ASN A 95 22.45 16.38 -1.81
CA ASN A 95 22.89 17.38 -2.79
C ASN A 95 22.47 18.81 -2.40
N GLU A 96 21.23 18.98 -1.93
CA GLU A 96 20.73 20.27 -1.42
C GLU A 96 21.58 20.75 -0.22
N ASN A 97 21.90 19.85 0.72
CA ASN A 97 22.71 20.17 1.89
C ASN A 97 24.14 20.58 1.51
N GLU A 98 24.74 19.90 0.54
CA GLU A 98 26.07 20.24 0.06
C GLU A 98 26.11 21.63 -0.62
N SER A 99 25.10 21.95 -1.43
CA SER A 99 24.96 23.28 -2.01
C SER A 99 24.89 24.37 -0.94
N LEU A 100 24.10 24.14 0.11
CA LEU A 100 23.96 25.09 1.22
C LEU A 100 25.27 25.27 2.01
N ARG A 101 26.05 24.21 2.21
CA ARG A 101 27.37 24.29 2.86
C ARG A 101 28.35 25.14 2.06
N ILE A 102 28.39 24.95 0.74
CA ILE A 102 29.25 25.74 -0.15
C ILE A 102 28.86 27.23 -0.09
N GLU A 103 27.57 27.54 -0.12
CA GLU A 103 27.10 28.93 -0.03
C GLU A 103 27.43 29.56 1.33
N LEU A 104 27.28 28.80 2.42
CA LEU A 104 27.63 29.24 3.77
C LEU A 104 29.13 29.54 3.91
N ILE A 105 30.01 28.73 3.32
CA ILE A 105 31.46 28.96 3.30
C ILE A 105 31.76 30.28 2.58
N LYS A 106 31.21 30.48 1.38
CA LYS A 106 31.39 31.72 0.60
C LYS A 106 30.92 32.95 1.37
N ALA A 107 29.80 32.85 2.08
CA ALA A 107 29.28 33.93 2.90
C ALA A 107 30.20 34.26 4.08
N LYS A 108 30.78 33.23 4.73
CA LYS A 108 31.75 33.40 5.81
C LYS A 108 33.03 34.09 5.33
N ASP A 109 33.59 33.67 4.20
CA ASP A 109 34.81 34.26 3.64
C ASP A 109 34.61 35.75 3.35
N LYS A 110 33.47 36.10 2.76
CA LYS A 110 33.12 37.50 2.48
C LYS A 110 32.97 38.35 3.75
N ILE A 111 32.44 37.78 4.84
CA ILE A 111 32.36 38.48 6.12
C ILE A 111 33.75 38.73 6.69
N ILE A 112 34.66 37.75 6.61
CA ILE A 112 36.05 37.91 7.06
C ILE A 112 36.73 39.05 6.30
N GLU A 113 36.63 39.08 4.96
CA GLU A 113 37.18 40.16 4.13
C GLU A 113 36.64 41.56 4.49
N LEU A 114 35.39 41.64 4.96
CA LEU A 114 34.77 42.89 5.39
C LEU A 114 35.23 43.33 6.79
N LEU A 115 35.59 42.38 7.66
CA LEU A 115 36.05 42.65 9.03
C LEU A 115 37.56 42.95 9.10
N GLU A 116 38.33 42.54 8.09
CA GLU A 116 39.77 42.80 7.99
C GLU A 116 40.10 44.18 7.36
N LYS A 117 39.10 44.97 6.97
CA LYS A 117 39.23 46.36 6.48
C LYS A 117 38.89 47.38 7.57
#